data_AF-A0A2A4ZV48-F1
#
_entry.id   AF-A0A2A4ZV48-F1
#
_cell.length_a   1.000
_cell.length_b   1.000
_cell.length_c   1.000
_cell.angle_alpha   90.00
_cell.angle_beta   90.00
_cell.angle_gamma   90.00
#
_symmetry.space_group_name_H-M   'P 1'
#
loop_
_entity.id
_entity.type
_entity.pdbx_description
1 polymer ?
#
loop_
_entity_poly.entity_id
_entity_poly.type
_entity_poly.pdbx_seq_one_letter_code
_entity_poly.pdbx_strand_id
1 'polypeptide(L)'
;MRSLTFALTLALSPLAAQADMVDDILDQQILPAMTILASSSQTLSQAAAVDCQITSPDLRQAYIQAFDAWVMVSHLRFGPTETDNRAFALAFWPDSRGKIPKTLVAMIKSEDSNVANAVDFATSSIAVRGFYALEFLLYDAELSHFGKPSYRCQLVRAMTKDIATTAQDILDEWQSSYAAQMRSPSGRYQTKDEVKQELFKALNTGLQITADMRLGRPLGSFDHPRPNRAEARRSGRSLHHVELSLRTLEPLAVALAGDNPDLAEDLHNGFAKALASVARLDDPVFAGVAAPRSRFRIEALQQQINDLRTRAETDLGPALGVEPGFNSLDGD
;
A
#
# COMPACT_ATOMS: atom_id res chain seq x y z
N MET A 1 -4.43 -74.96 -22.18
CA MET A 1 -3.58 -73.84 -21.67
C MET A 1 -4.19 -72.53 -22.11
N ARG A 2 -4.94 -71.84 -21.25
CA ARG A 2 -5.37 -70.45 -21.47
C ARG A 2 -5.36 -69.74 -20.12
N SER A 3 -4.26 -69.06 -19.84
CA SER A 3 -4.06 -68.27 -18.63
C SER A 3 -4.78 -66.93 -18.78
N LEU A 4 -5.68 -66.63 -17.84
CA LEU A 4 -6.33 -65.33 -17.69
C LEU A 4 -5.45 -64.46 -16.80
N THR A 5 -4.80 -63.45 -17.40
CA THR A 5 -4.00 -62.46 -16.69
C THR A 5 -4.91 -61.30 -16.27
N PHE A 6 -5.17 -61.17 -14.97
CA PHE A 6 -5.85 -60.01 -14.39
C PHE A 6 -4.83 -58.87 -14.22
N ALA A 7 -4.96 -57.80 -15.00
CA ALA A 7 -4.16 -56.58 -14.83
C ALA A 7 -4.83 -55.69 -13.77
N LEU A 8 -4.19 -55.58 -12.61
CA LEU A 8 -4.61 -54.69 -11.52
C LEU A 8 -4.03 -53.29 -11.80
N THR A 9 -4.85 -52.37 -12.32
CA THR A 9 -4.46 -50.97 -12.46
C THR A 9 -4.57 -50.26 -11.10
N LEU A 10 -3.43 -50.03 -10.45
CA LEU A 10 -3.33 -49.07 -9.35
C LEU A 10 -3.59 -47.66 -9.89
N ALA A 11 -4.75 -47.09 -9.60
CA ALA A 11 -4.98 -45.66 -9.75
C ALA A 11 -4.27 -44.94 -8.58
N LEU A 12 -3.06 -44.44 -8.82
CA LEU A 12 -2.48 -43.41 -7.96
C LEU A 12 -3.21 -42.10 -8.23
N SER A 13 -4.22 -41.81 -7.40
CA SER A 13 -4.74 -40.45 -7.30
C SER A 13 -3.63 -39.56 -6.74
N PRO A 14 -3.22 -38.48 -7.43
CA PRO A 14 -2.34 -37.52 -6.80
C PRO A 14 -3.09 -36.92 -5.62
N LEU A 15 -2.59 -37.11 -4.40
CA LEU A 15 -2.91 -36.18 -3.32
C LEU A 15 -2.37 -34.84 -3.79
N ALA A 16 -3.23 -34.00 -4.38
CA ALA A 16 -2.96 -32.58 -4.42
C ALA A 16 -2.92 -32.15 -2.96
N ALA A 17 -1.71 -31.98 -2.42
CA ALA A 17 -1.53 -31.28 -1.17
C ALA A 17 -2.17 -29.90 -1.39
N GLN A 18 -3.29 -29.65 -0.72
CA GLN A 18 -3.90 -28.32 -0.69
C GLN A 18 -2.81 -27.40 -0.13
N ALA A 19 -2.40 -26.40 -0.92
CA ALA A 19 -1.40 -25.45 -0.47
C ALA A 19 -1.94 -24.72 0.77
N ASP A 20 -1.06 -24.45 1.74
CA ASP A 20 -1.45 -23.74 2.95
C ASP A 20 -1.86 -22.31 2.59
N MET A 21 -2.99 -21.83 3.10
CA MET A 21 -3.48 -20.45 2.90
C MET A 21 -2.37 -19.41 3.13
N VAL A 22 -1.52 -19.60 4.14
CA VAL A 22 -0.43 -18.68 4.45
C VAL A 22 0.64 -18.73 3.36
N ASP A 23 1.00 -19.92 2.88
CA ASP A 23 1.98 -20.06 1.79
C ASP A 23 1.46 -19.41 0.50
N ASP A 24 0.20 -19.64 0.15
CA ASP A 24 -0.43 -19.04 -1.03
C ASP A 24 -0.47 -17.50 -0.94
N ILE A 25 -0.85 -16.93 0.20
CA ILE A 25 -0.85 -15.47 0.40
C ILE A 25 0.58 -14.92 0.30
N LEU A 26 1.57 -15.59 0.89
CA LEU A 26 2.97 -15.17 0.83
C LEU A 26 3.52 -15.20 -0.60
N ASP A 27 3.35 -16.33 -1.30
CA ASP A 27 4.00 -16.58 -2.59
C ASP A 27 3.27 -15.94 -3.76
N GLN A 28 1.95 -15.80 -3.70
CA GLN A 28 1.16 -15.23 -4.81
C GLN A 28 0.84 -13.75 -4.62
N GLN A 29 0.91 -13.21 -3.38
CA GLN A 29 0.47 -11.84 -3.10
C GLN A 29 1.60 -11.00 -2.49
N ILE A 30 2.10 -11.35 -1.30
CA ILE A 30 2.99 -10.47 -0.54
C ILE A 30 4.39 -10.37 -1.16
N LEU A 31 5.08 -11.49 -1.38
CA LEU A 31 6.45 -11.50 -1.90
C LEU A 31 6.55 -10.93 -3.32
N PRO A 32 5.62 -11.25 -4.25
CA PRO A 32 5.58 -10.59 -5.55
C PRO A 32 5.37 -9.08 -5.45
N ALA A 33 4.44 -8.61 -4.61
CA ALA A 33 4.17 -7.19 -4.45
C ALA A 33 5.36 -6.43 -3.85
N MET A 34 6.07 -7.01 -2.88
CA MET A 34 7.31 -6.44 -2.35
C MET A 34 8.43 -6.39 -3.40
N THR A 35 8.50 -7.41 -4.26
CA THR A 35 9.45 -7.42 -5.40
C THR A 35 9.15 -6.31 -6.39
N ILE A 36 7.86 -6.07 -6.68
CA ILE A 36 7.41 -4.96 -7.53
C ILE A 36 7.76 -3.61 -6.89
N LEU A 37 7.55 -3.45 -5.58
CA LEU A 37 7.94 -2.22 -4.86
C LEU A 37 9.45 -1.94 -4.96
N ALA A 38 10.29 -2.93 -4.66
CA ALA A 38 11.74 -2.76 -4.72
C ALA A 38 12.23 -2.44 -6.15
N SER A 39 11.78 -3.22 -7.14
CA SER A 39 12.20 -3.05 -8.54
C SER A 39 11.73 -1.72 -9.15
N SER A 40 10.47 -1.34 -8.94
CA SER A 40 9.94 -0.05 -9.43
C SER A 40 10.60 1.14 -8.74
N SER A 41 10.91 1.04 -7.44
CA SER A 41 11.67 2.07 -6.71
C SER A 41 13.10 2.21 -7.23
N GLN A 42 13.73 1.09 -7.60
CA GLN A 42 15.04 1.08 -8.23
C GLN A 42 15.00 1.73 -9.63
N THR A 43 13.96 1.45 -10.43
CA THR A 43 13.72 2.13 -11.72
C THR A 43 13.53 3.63 -11.53
N LEU A 44 12.78 4.07 -10.51
CA LEU A 44 12.64 5.48 -10.16
C LEU A 44 14.00 6.12 -9.84
N SER A 45 14.83 5.46 -9.02
CA SER A 45 16.18 5.96 -8.72
C SER A 45 17.08 6.07 -9.96
N GLN A 46 16.98 5.12 -10.89
CA GLN A 46 17.73 5.15 -12.15
C GLN A 46 17.25 6.26 -13.08
N ALA A 47 15.93 6.47 -13.20
CA ALA A 47 15.37 7.57 -13.97
C ALA A 47 15.86 8.92 -13.44
N ALA A 48 15.84 9.14 -12.13
CA ALA A 48 16.35 10.36 -11.50
C ALA A 48 17.87 10.56 -11.69
N ALA A 49 18.64 9.47 -11.76
CA ALA A 49 20.08 9.55 -12.04
C ALA A 49 20.34 10.06 -13.47
N VAL A 50 19.56 9.58 -14.45
CA VAL A 50 19.63 10.02 -15.85
C VAL A 50 19.13 11.47 -15.98
N ASP A 51 17.91 11.74 -15.52
CA ASP A 51 17.29 13.06 -15.56
C ASP A 51 16.45 13.33 -14.31
N CYS A 52 16.95 14.24 -13.49
CA CYS A 52 16.35 14.68 -12.23
C CYS A 52 15.46 15.91 -12.39
N GLN A 53 15.27 16.43 -13.61
CA GLN A 53 14.45 17.61 -13.82
C GLN A 53 12.98 17.29 -13.54
N ILE A 54 12.30 18.19 -12.86
CA ILE A 54 10.87 18.06 -12.50
C ILE A 54 9.94 17.90 -13.72
N THR A 55 10.40 18.29 -14.91
CA THR A 55 9.69 18.21 -16.19
C THR A 55 9.98 16.91 -16.94
N SER A 56 10.88 16.07 -16.43
CA SER A 56 11.27 14.82 -17.06
C SER A 56 10.08 13.84 -17.12
N PRO A 57 9.63 13.42 -18.31
CA PRO A 57 8.51 12.49 -18.43
C PRO A 57 8.85 11.11 -17.86
N ASP A 58 10.08 10.63 -18.08
CA ASP A 58 10.53 9.32 -17.62
C ASP A 58 10.58 9.25 -16.08
N LEU A 59 11.09 10.32 -15.44
CA LEU A 59 11.08 10.42 -13.98
C LEU A 59 9.66 10.41 -13.42
N ARG A 60 8.73 11.18 -14.01
CA ARG A 60 7.34 11.24 -13.56
C ARG A 60 6.63 9.90 -13.73
N GLN A 61 6.88 9.21 -14.83
CA GLN A 61 6.32 7.88 -15.08
C GLN A 61 6.85 6.85 -14.09
N ALA A 62 8.16 6.83 -13.85
CA ALA A 62 8.78 5.93 -12.88
C ALA A 62 8.30 6.24 -11.44
N TYR A 63 8.08 7.52 -11.13
CA TYR A 63 7.52 7.95 -9.83
C TYR A 63 6.12 7.38 -9.62
N ILE A 64 5.25 7.51 -10.62
CA ILE A 64 3.88 6.98 -10.56
C ILE A 64 3.88 5.47 -10.35
N GLN A 65 4.73 4.74 -11.08
CA GLN A 65 4.83 3.28 -10.96
C GLN A 65 5.31 2.84 -9.57
N ALA A 66 6.36 3.48 -9.05
CA ALA A 66 6.89 3.15 -7.73
C ALA A 66 5.91 3.52 -6.60
N PHE A 67 5.21 4.65 -6.73
CA PHE A 67 4.25 5.06 -5.71
C PHE A 67 3.01 4.15 -5.71
N ASP A 68 2.55 3.70 -6.88
CA ASP A 68 1.49 2.69 -6.98
C ASP A 68 1.91 1.37 -6.34
N ALA A 69 3.15 0.93 -6.58
CA ALA A 69 3.69 -0.27 -5.95
C ALA A 69 3.71 -0.17 -4.42
N TRP A 70 4.03 1.01 -3.89
CA TRP A 70 3.91 1.28 -2.46
C TRP A 70 2.46 1.19 -1.98
N VAL A 71 1.52 1.80 -2.68
CA VAL A 71 0.09 1.79 -2.30
C VAL A 71 -0.43 0.36 -2.20
N MET A 72 -0.06 -0.53 -3.14
CA MET A 72 -0.43 -1.95 -3.09
C MET A 72 -0.02 -2.61 -1.78
N VAL A 73 1.20 -2.36 -1.28
CA VAL A 73 1.68 -2.99 -0.03
C VAL A 73 1.45 -2.15 1.24
N SER A 74 0.91 -0.94 1.12
CA SER A 74 0.77 0.02 2.23
C SER A 74 -0.18 -0.42 3.36
N HIS A 75 -0.95 -1.48 3.14
CA HIS A 75 -1.81 -2.13 4.14
C HIS A 75 -1.03 -3.07 5.07
N LEU A 76 0.18 -3.52 4.68
CA LEU A 76 1.06 -4.38 5.46
C LEU A 76 1.79 -3.55 6.53
N ARG A 77 1.07 -3.18 7.59
CA ARG A 77 1.57 -2.39 8.74
C ARG A 77 2.13 -3.27 9.85
N PHE A 78 2.99 -4.21 9.47
CA PHE A 78 3.64 -5.17 10.35
C PHE A 78 4.93 -5.69 9.72
N GLY A 79 5.81 -6.27 10.53
CA GLY A 79 7.02 -6.91 10.01
C GLY A 79 8.01 -5.92 9.41
N PRO A 80 8.66 -6.25 8.28
CA PRO A 80 9.77 -5.48 7.70
C PRO A 80 9.46 -4.03 7.35
N THR A 81 8.19 -3.71 7.12
CA THR A 81 7.72 -2.34 6.84
C THR A 81 7.76 -1.46 8.09
N GLU A 82 7.58 -2.02 9.29
CA GLU A 82 7.58 -1.28 10.56
C GLU A 82 8.97 -1.22 11.21
N THR A 83 9.91 -2.09 10.81
CA THR A 83 11.32 -2.00 11.22
C THR A 83 11.86 -0.61 10.94
N ASP A 84 12.47 0.03 11.94
CA ASP A 84 13.07 1.37 11.86
C ASP A 84 12.16 2.46 11.23
N ASN A 85 10.84 2.31 11.33
CA ASN A 85 9.84 3.18 10.71
C ASN A 85 9.95 3.28 9.17
N ARG A 86 10.43 2.23 8.48
CA ARG A 86 10.64 2.25 7.02
C ARG A 86 9.39 2.63 6.23
N ALA A 87 8.22 2.12 6.60
CA ALA A 87 6.94 2.46 6.00
C ALA A 87 6.62 3.95 6.11
N PHE A 88 6.89 4.52 7.29
CA PHE A 88 6.70 5.94 7.53
C PHE A 88 7.71 6.78 6.74
N ALA A 89 8.94 6.26 6.54
CA ALA A 89 9.98 6.91 5.75
C ALA A 89 9.64 6.94 4.26
N LEU A 90 9.06 5.85 3.74
CA LEU A 90 8.55 5.79 2.38
C LEU A 90 7.33 6.70 2.18
N ALA A 91 6.47 6.82 3.19
CA ALA A 91 5.13 7.38 2.99
C ALA A 91 4.61 8.14 4.21
N PHE A 92 5.19 9.31 4.48
CA PHE A 92 4.68 10.21 5.51
C PHE A 92 3.39 10.94 5.06
N TRP A 93 2.24 10.35 5.36
CA TRP A 93 0.93 10.97 5.20
C TRP A 93 -0.05 10.36 6.21
N PRO A 94 -0.97 11.15 6.79
CA PRO A 94 -1.30 12.54 6.45
C PRO A 94 -0.44 13.61 7.12
N ASP A 95 0.01 14.60 6.34
CA ASP A 95 0.72 15.78 6.87
C ASP A 95 -0.24 16.90 7.32
N SER A 96 -0.96 16.66 8.41
CA SER A 96 -1.96 17.61 8.95
C SER A 96 -1.38 18.95 9.40
N ARG A 97 -0.06 19.01 9.71
CA ARG A 97 0.63 20.20 10.24
C ARG A 97 1.49 20.92 9.19
N GLY A 98 1.47 20.45 7.94
CA GLY A 98 2.24 21.02 6.82
C GLY A 98 3.74 20.96 7.06
N LYS A 99 4.24 19.87 7.65
CA LYS A 99 5.66 19.62 7.91
C LYS A 99 6.44 19.42 6.62
N ILE A 100 5.92 18.68 5.65
CA ILE A 100 6.60 18.42 4.37
C ILE A 100 6.95 19.74 3.67
N PRO A 101 5.99 20.62 3.31
CA PRO A 101 6.34 21.84 2.59
C PRO A 101 7.26 22.76 3.41
N LYS A 102 7.07 22.86 4.74
CA LYS A 102 7.92 23.68 5.61
C LYS A 102 9.37 23.20 5.62
N THR A 103 9.59 21.89 5.77
CA THR A 103 10.94 21.33 5.82
C THR A 103 11.61 21.36 4.46
N LEU A 104 10.88 21.10 3.36
CA LEU A 104 11.40 21.25 2.00
C LEU A 104 11.84 22.69 1.70
N VAL A 105 11.02 23.70 2.03
CA VAL A 105 11.39 25.11 1.88
C VAL A 105 12.67 25.43 2.64
N ALA A 106 12.76 24.99 3.91
CA ALA A 106 13.94 25.23 4.73
C ALA A 106 15.20 24.59 4.12
N MET A 107 15.12 23.31 3.76
CA MET A 107 16.23 22.52 3.20
C MET A 107 16.72 23.09 1.85
N ILE A 108 15.79 23.47 0.96
CA ILE A 108 16.12 24.08 -0.33
C ILE A 108 16.74 25.47 -0.15
N LYS A 109 16.25 26.26 0.82
CA LYS A 109 16.77 27.61 1.08
C LYS A 109 18.17 27.58 1.68
N SER A 110 18.45 26.62 2.56
CA SER A 110 19.77 26.46 3.17
C SER A 110 20.77 25.73 2.26
N GLU A 111 20.30 25.15 1.16
CA GLU A 111 21.10 24.24 0.32
C GLU A 111 21.81 23.18 1.17
N ASP A 112 21.05 22.55 2.06
CA ASP A 112 21.56 21.57 3.03
C ASP A 112 22.42 20.50 2.33
N SER A 113 23.68 20.40 2.73
CA SER A 113 24.67 19.51 2.12
C SER A 113 24.41 18.03 2.36
N ASN A 114 23.55 17.67 3.32
CA ASN A 114 23.22 16.27 3.63
C ASN A 114 22.63 15.54 2.42
N VAL A 115 22.02 16.24 1.46
CA VAL A 115 21.50 15.65 0.21
C VAL A 115 22.58 14.99 -0.65
N ALA A 116 23.85 15.34 -0.45
CA ALA A 116 24.96 14.81 -1.24
C ALA A 116 25.42 13.41 -0.77
N ASN A 117 25.03 12.97 0.43
CA ASN A 117 25.44 11.71 1.02
C ASN A 117 24.21 10.87 1.39
N ALA A 118 24.11 9.66 0.84
CA ALA A 118 22.97 8.78 1.08
C ALA A 118 22.81 8.37 2.56
N VAL A 119 23.92 8.18 3.29
CA VAL A 119 23.90 7.80 4.71
C VAL A 119 23.38 8.96 5.55
N ASP A 120 23.88 10.18 5.31
CA ASP A 120 23.44 11.36 6.04
C ASP A 120 21.98 11.70 5.69
N PHE A 121 21.60 11.59 4.42
CA PHE A 121 20.22 11.81 3.98
C PHE A 121 19.23 10.84 4.63
N ALA A 122 19.59 9.57 4.83
CA ALA A 122 18.74 8.60 5.52
C ALA A 122 18.44 8.98 6.98
N THR A 123 19.24 9.85 7.60
CA THR A 123 18.99 10.41 8.95
C THR A 123 18.18 11.71 8.94
N SER A 124 17.90 12.26 7.77
CA SER A 124 17.13 13.50 7.62
C SER A 124 15.69 13.30 8.08
N SER A 125 15.01 14.42 8.36
CA SER A 125 13.60 14.40 8.73
C SER A 125 12.77 13.61 7.72
N ILE A 126 11.88 12.76 8.23
CA ILE A 126 10.89 12.02 7.44
C ILE A 126 10.06 12.94 6.51
N ALA A 127 9.91 14.21 6.89
CA ALA A 127 9.17 15.22 6.13
C ALA A 127 9.87 15.64 4.81
N VAL A 128 11.13 15.26 4.59
CA VAL A 128 11.85 15.46 3.32
C VAL A 128 12.22 14.15 2.64
N ARG A 129 11.60 13.04 3.05
CA ARG A 129 11.84 11.70 2.52
C ARG A 129 10.55 11.12 1.94
N GLY A 130 10.68 10.06 1.15
CA GLY A 130 9.53 9.29 0.67
C GLY A 130 8.71 9.93 -0.45
N PHE A 131 7.66 9.21 -0.84
CA PHE A 131 6.85 9.49 -2.03
C PHE A 131 6.07 10.81 -1.95
N TYR A 132 5.59 11.21 -0.77
CA TYR A 132 4.84 12.46 -0.64
C TYR A 132 5.75 13.69 -0.71
N ALA A 133 6.93 13.66 -0.08
CA ALA A 133 7.89 14.76 -0.22
C ALA A 133 8.36 14.91 -1.68
N LEU A 134 8.59 13.79 -2.36
CA LEU A 134 8.89 13.78 -3.79
C LEU A 134 7.72 14.29 -4.64
N GLU A 135 6.46 14.01 -4.26
CA GLU A 135 5.28 14.56 -4.93
C GLU A 135 5.31 16.10 -4.93
N PHE A 136 5.66 16.70 -3.79
CA PHE A 136 5.78 18.16 -3.69
C PHE A 136 6.85 18.71 -4.64
N LEU A 137 8.01 18.05 -4.75
CA LEU A 137 9.05 18.51 -5.67
C LEU A 137 8.65 18.37 -7.13
N LEU A 138 7.91 17.32 -7.49
CA LEU A 138 7.56 17.04 -8.88
C LEU A 138 6.29 17.76 -9.37
N TYR A 139 5.32 17.99 -8.50
CA TYR A 139 3.96 18.41 -8.91
C TYR A 139 3.43 19.66 -8.20
N ASP A 140 4.04 20.15 -7.12
CA ASP A 140 3.53 21.35 -6.44
C ASP A 140 3.91 22.63 -7.22
N ALA A 141 2.91 23.46 -7.53
CA ALA A 141 3.08 24.63 -8.39
C ALA A 141 4.14 25.63 -7.90
N GLU A 142 4.35 25.74 -6.58
CA GLU A 142 5.35 26.65 -6.02
C GLU A 142 6.66 25.92 -5.73
N LEU A 143 6.60 24.80 -5.01
CA LEU A 143 7.78 24.08 -4.54
C LEU A 143 8.60 23.48 -5.68
N SER A 144 7.97 23.06 -6.78
CA SER A 144 8.68 22.58 -7.98
C SER A 144 9.60 23.65 -8.60
N HIS A 145 9.33 24.93 -8.36
CA HIS A 145 10.13 26.05 -8.90
C HIS A 145 10.97 26.78 -7.84
N PHE A 146 10.84 26.43 -6.55
CA PHE A 146 11.45 27.14 -5.44
C PHE A 146 12.97 26.90 -5.33
N GLY A 147 13.76 27.97 -5.17
CA GLY A 147 15.21 27.89 -4.98
C GLY A 147 16.02 27.52 -6.24
N LYS A 148 17.23 26.98 -6.09
CA LYS A 148 18.11 26.63 -7.21
C LYS A 148 17.68 25.30 -7.88
N PRO A 149 17.52 25.27 -9.21
CA PRO A 149 17.20 24.03 -9.94
C PRO A 149 18.21 22.89 -9.72
N SER A 150 19.50 23.22 -9.61
CA SER A 150 20.56 22.25 -9.36
C SER A 150 20.41 21.55 -8.00
N TYR A 151 20.03 22.30 -6.96
CA TYR A 151 19.80 21.74 -5.63
C TYR A 151 18.54 20.86 -5.61
N ARG A 152 17.44 21.30 -6.23
CA ARG A 152 16.22 20.48 -6.36
C ARG A 152 16.50 19.15 -7.08
N CYS A 153 17.29 19.18 -8.15
CA CYS A 153 17.75 17.96 -8.83
C CYS A 153 18.52 17.01 -7.89
N GLN A 154 19.45 17.54 -7.08
CA GLN A 154 20.18 16.74 -6.10
C GLN A 154 19.24 16.13 -5.06
N LEU A 155 18.28 16.92 -4.56
CA LEU A 155 17.29 16.47 -3.59
C LEU A 155 16.38 15.37 -4.17
N VAL A 156 15.92 15.50 -5.42
CA VAL A 156 15.17 14.45 -6.13
C VAL A 156 15.98 13.16 -6.19
N ARG A 157 17.26 13.23 -6.60
CA ARG A 157 18.13 12.05 -6.65
C ARG A 157 18.29 11.40 -5.27
N ALA A 158 18.53 12.20 -4.24
CA ALA A 158 18.66 11.73 -2.87
C ALA A 158 17.39 11.00 -2.38
N MET A 159 16.22 11.62 -2.55
CA MET A 159 14.92 11.02 -2.21
C MET A 159 14.67 9.71 -2.95
N THR A 160 14.87 9.67 -4.27
CA THR A 160 14.63 8.45 -5.04
C THR A 160 15.59 7.32 -4.67
N LYS A 161 16.84 7.65 -4.30
CA LYS A 161 17.81 6.68 -3.84
C LYS A 161 17.45 6.13 -2.46
N ASP A 162 17.00 6.99 -1.55
CA ASP A 162 16.51 6.61 -0.22
C ASP A 162 15.27 5.70 -0.32
N ILE A 163 14.31 6.02 -1.19
CA ILE A 163 13.14 5.18 -1.49
C ILE A 163 13.58 3.80 -2.00
N ALA A 164 14.50 3.75 -2.97
CA ALA A 164 14.99 2.49 -3.54
C ALA A 164 15.70 1.62 -2.49
N THR A 165 16.60 2.20 -1.69
CA THR A 165 17.30 1.48 -0.62
C THR A 165 16.32 0.96 0.42
N THR A 166 15.40 1.82 0.90
CA THR A 166 14.41 1.42 1.92
C THR A 166 13.49 0.30 1.41
N ALA A 167 13.04 0.39 0.16
CA ALA A 167 12.21 -0.65 -0.46
C ALA A 167 12.96 -1.98 -0.62
N GLN A 168 14.26 -1.92 -0.95
CA GLN A 168 15.10 -3.12 -1.04
C GLN A 168 15.31 -3.75 0.33
N ASP A 169 15.58 -2.96 1.38
CA ASP A 169 15.76 -3.48 2.74
C ASP A 169 14.49 -4.19 3.25
N ILE A 170 13.31 -3.67 2.92
CA ILE A 170 12.02 -4.31 3.21
C ILE A 170 11.94 -5.68 2.52
N LEU A 171 12.23 -5.74 1.21
CA LEU A 171 12.18 -6.97 0.44
C LEU A 171 13.18 -8.02 0.97
N ASP A 172 14.41 -7.60 1.24
CA ASP A 172 15.48 -8.47 1.72
C ASP A 172 15.11 -9.10 3.07
N GLU A 173 14.53 -8.34 3.99
CA GLU A 173 14.09 -8.88 5.29
C GLU A 173 12.88 -9.82 5.13
N TRP A 174 11.94 -9.51 4.22
CA TRP A 174 10.85 -10.41 3.85
C TRP A 174 11.35 -11.77 3.36
N GLN A 175 12.30 -11.77 2.43
CA GLN A 175 12.83 -12.98 1.80
C GLN A 175 13.77 -13.76 2.72
N SER A 176 14.64 -13.07 3.46
CA SER A 176 15.68 -13.71 4.26
C SER A 176 15.16 -14.30 5.57
N SER A 177 14.09 -13.74 6.15
CA SER A 177 13.63 -14.16 7.47
C SER A 177 12.12 -14.11 7.69
N TYR A 178 11.44 -13.02 7.30
CA TYR A 178 10.07 -12.79 7.75
C TYR A 178 9.07 -13.81 7.21
N ALA A 179 9.15 -14.10 5.90
CA ALA A 179 8.29 -15.10 5.29
C ALA A 179 8.48 -16.48 5.95
N ALA A 180 9.73 -16.87 6.24
CA ALA A 180 10.00 -18.14 6.92
C ALA A 180 9.40 -18.20 8.34
N GLN A 181 9.40 -17.09 9.08
CA GLN A 181 8.76 -17.00 10.40
C GLN A 181 7.24 -17.16 10.34
N MET A 182 6.59 -16.68 9.26
CA MET A 182 5.15 -16.85 9.04
C MET A 182 4.81 -18.29 8.60
N ARG A 183 5.64 -18.91 7.76
CA ARG A 183 5.45 -20.30 7.30
C ARG A 183 5.62 -21.32 8.42
N SER A 184 6.62 -21.10 9.26
CA SER A 184 7.02 -22.00 10.35
C SER A 184 7.06 -21.26 11.69
N PRO A 185 5.89 -20.96 12.29
CA PRO A 185 5.79 -20.28 13.57
C PRO A 185 6.59 -21.00 14.66
N SER A 186 7.54 -20.29 15.27
CA SER A 186 8.41 -20.80 16.34
C SER A 186 9.07 -19.69 17.15
N GLY A 187 8.51 -18.48 17.11
CA GLY A 187 9.14 -17.27 17.64
C GLY A 187 8.18 -16.08 17.70
N ARG A 188 8.29 -15.14 16.74
CA ARG A 188 7.38 -13.98 16.67
C ARG A 188 5.90 -14.43 16.66
N TYR A 189 5.61 -15.42 15.83
CA TYR A 189 4.35 -16.16 15.85
C TYR A 189 4.59 -17.52 16.50
N GLN A 190 3.71 -17.90 17.42
CA GLN A 190 3.70 -19.19 18.11
C GLN A 190 2.86 -20.21 17.35
N THR A 191 1.84 -19.77 16.62
CA THR A 191 0.90 -20.64 15.89
C THR A 191 0.60 -20.09 14.50
N LYS A 192 0.07 -20.95 13.61
CA LYS A 192 -0.44 -20.51 12.31
C LYS A 192 -1.66 -19.60 12.43
N ASP A 193 -2.43 -19.72 13.50
CA ASP A 193 -3.62 -18.89 13.71
C ASP A 193 -3.24 -17.44 14.05
N GLU A 194 -2.14 -17.22 14.78
CA GLU A 194 -1.57 -15.88 14.98
C GLU A 194 -1.12 -15.23 13.66
N VAL A 195 -0.60 -16.03 12.71
CA VAL A 195 -0.22 -15.55 11.38
C VAL A 195 -1.46 -15.15 10.58
N LYS A 196 -2.52 -15.97 10.61
CA LYS A 196 -3.82 -15.63 9.99
C LYS A 196 -4.41 -14.37 10.61
N GLN A 197 -4.31 -14.20 11.93
CA GLN A 197 -4.75 -13.00 12.63
C GLN A 197 -3.99 -11.75 12.16
N GLU A 198 -2.67 -11.83 11.95
CA GLU A 198 -1.90 -10.70 11.41
C GLU A 198 -2.35 -10.34 9.98
N LEU A 199 -2.55 -11.33 9.12
CA LEU A 199 -3.03 -11.12 7.75
C LEU A 199 -4.44 -10.52 7.73
N PHE A 200 -5.32 -10.99 8.61
CA PHE A 200 -6.65 -10.43 8.81
C PHE A 200 -6.61 -8.98 9.31
N LYS A 201 -5.74 -8.68 10.29
CA LYS A 201 -5.49 -7.31 10.76
C LYS A 201 -4.99 -6.41 9.63
N ALA A 202 -4.13 -6.91 8.74
CA ALA A 202 -3.63 -6.16 7.60
C ALA A 202 -4.74 -5.83 6.58
N LEU A 203 -5.64 -6.79 6.30
CA LEU A 203 -6.84 -6.56 5.50
C LEU A 203 -7.71 -5.44 6.09
N ASN A 204 -8.05 -5.54 7.38
CA ASN A 204 -8.88 -4.55 8.07
C ASN A 204 -8.21 -3.17 8.10
N THR A 205 -6.90 -3.13 8.35
CA THR A 205 -6.10 -1.90 8.31
C THR A 205 -6.16 -1.26 6.92
N GLY A 206 -6.04 -2.04 5.84
CA GLY A 206 -6.15 -1.55 4.48
C GLY A 206 -7.53 -0.97 4.15
N LEU A 207 -8.61 -1.65 4.55
CA LEU A 207 -9.98 -1.17 4.39
C LEU A 207 -10.22 0.11 5.20
N GLN A 208 -9.75 0.15 6.45
CA GLN A 208 -9.84 1.30 7.34
C GLN A 208 -9.09 2.52 6.79
N ILE A 209 -7.84 2.37 6.36
CA ILE A 209 -7.09 3.45 5.71
C ILE A 209 -7.83 3.97 4.48
N THR A 210 -8.40 3.08 3.67
CA THR A 210 -9.11 3.47 2.45
C THR A 210 -10.39 4.25 2.76
N ALA A 211 -11.21 3.76 3.69
CA ALA A 211 -12.45 4.42 4.07
C ALA A 211 -12.21 5.72 4.85
N ASP A 212 -11.43 5.66 5.92
CA ASP A 212 -11.34 6.75 6.90
C ASP A 212 -10.31 7.79 6.49
N MET A 213 -9.19 7.36 5.89
CA MET A 213 -8.13 8.25 5.49
C MET A 213 -8.29 8.74 4.04
N ARG A 214 -8.30 7.83 3.05
CA ARG A 214 -8.29 8.20 1.62
C ARG A 214 -9.58 8.88 1.18
N LEU A 215 -10.73 8.41 1.68
CA LEU A 215 -12.05 9.02 1.41
C LEU A 215 -12.49 9.98 2.52
N GLY A 216 -12.36 9.59 3.79
CA GLY A 216 -12.88 10.37 4.91
C GLY A 216 -12.20 11.72 5.11
N ARG A 217 -10.88 11.81 4.91
CA ARG A 217 -10.16 13.08 5.06
C ARG A 217 -10.57 14.15 4.07
N PRO A 218 -10.69 13.88 2.74
CA PRO A 218 -11.20 14.88 1.80
C PRO A 218 -12.69 15.17 2.00
N LEU A 219 -13.50 14.18 2.37
CA LEU A 219 -14.90 14.38 2.70
C LEU A 219 -15.10 15.40 3.83
N GLY A 220 -14.38 15.26 4.94
CA GLY A 220 -14.63 16.08 6.14
C GLY A 220 -16.10 16.01 6.60
N SER A 221 -16.53 17.00 7.40
CA SER A 221 -17.96 17.15 7.67
C SER A 221 -18.68 17.79 6.49
N PHE A 222 -20.02 17.66 6.45
CA PHE A 222 -20.85 18.23 5.39
C PHE A 222 -20.62 19.73 5.23
N ASP A 223 -20.59 20.49 6.32
CA ASP A 223 -20.38 21.94 6.30
C ASP A 223 -18.92 22.35 6.08
N HIS A 224 -17.97 21.42 6.24
CA HIS A 224 -16.53 21.70 6.14
C HIS A 224 -15.80 20.67 5.27
N PRO A 225 -16.12 20.57 3.98
CA PRO A 225 -15.42 19.69 3.04
C PRO A 225 -13.94 20.07 2.95
N ARG A 226 -13.05 19.10 2.76
CA ARG A 226 -11.59 19.29 2.79
C ARG A 226 -10.88 18.69 1.58
N PRO A 227 -11.24 19.05 0.32
CA PRO A 227 -10.64 18.46 -0.89
C PRO A 227 -9.10 18.51 -0.91
N ASN A 228 -8.51 19.56 -0.32
CA ASN A 228 -7.05 19.71 -0.20
C ASN A 228 -6.36 18.65 0.69
N ARG A 229 -7.12 17.81 1.42
CA ARG A 229 -6.61 16.70 2.26
C ARG A 229 -6.58 15.35 1.54
N ALA A 230 -7.04 15.27 0.29
CA ALA A 230 -6.95 14.05 -0.51
C ALA A 230 -5.48 13.61 -0.67
N GLU A 231 -5.24 12.31 -0.56
CA GLU A 231 -3.93 11.68 -0.77
C GLU A 231 -3.46 11.92 -2.21
N ALA A 232 -2.17 12.19 -2.41
CA ALA A 232 -1.57 12.27 -3.74
C ALA A 232 -2.32 13.18 -4.75
N ARG A 233 -2.96 14.24 -4.25
CA ARG A 233 -3.81 15.12 -5.07
C ARG A 233 -3.04 15.94 -6.11
N ARG A 234 -1.74 16.17 -5.88
CA ARG A 234 -0.91 17.01 -6.78
C ARG A 234 -0.56 16.26 -8.04
N SER A 235 -0.35 14.97 -7.89
CA SER A 235 -0.14 14.02 -8.98
C SER A 235 -1.45 13.44 -9.55
N GLY A 236 -2.61 13.88 -9.04
CA GLY A 236 -3.92 13.49 -9.57
C GLY A 236 -4.35 12.06 -9.23
N ARG A 237 -3.81 11.46 -8.16
CA ARG A 237 -3.92 10.00 -7.92
C ARG A 237 -4.89 9.58 -6.83
N SER A 238 -5.63 10.50 -6.22
CA SER A 238 -6.42 10.19 -5.02
C SER A 238 -7.44 9.06 -5.24
N LEU A 239 -8.23 9.12 -6.31
CA LEU A 239 -9.18 8.06 -6.66
C LEU A 239 -8.48 6.78 -7.11
N HIS A 240 -7.38 6.91 -7.85
CA HIS A 240 -6.58 5.77 -8.31
C HIS A 240 -5.99 4.98 -7.14
N HIS A 241 -5.55 5.66 -6.07
CA HIS A 241 -5.04 5.00 -4.86
C HIS A 241 -6.14 4.25 -4.09
N VAL A 242 -7.37 4.74 -4.11
CA VAL A 242 -8.53 3.98 -3.61
C VAL A 242 -8.76 2.73 -4.46
N GLU A 243 -8.71 2.86 -5.78
CA GLU A 243 -8.85 1.71 -6.69
C GLU A 243 -7.79 0.63 -6.43
N LEU A 244 -6.51 1.03 -6.40
CA LEU A 244 -5.39 0.11 -6.16
C LEU A 244 -5.55 -0.60 -4.82
N SER A 245 -5.92 0.13 -3.76
CA SER A 245 -6.11 -0.48 -2.45
C SER A 245 -7.22 -1.54 -2.48
N LEU A 246 -8.35 -1.28 -3.15
CA LEU A 246 -9.42 -2.26 -3.28
C LEU A 246 -8.98 -3.49 -4.09
N ARG A 247 -8.29 -3.27 -5.22
CA ARG A 247 -7.78 -4.36 -6.06
C ARG A 247 -6.75 -5.23 -5.34
N THR A 248 -5.96 -4.67 -4.43
CA THR A 248 -4.99 -5.45 -3.65
C THR A 248 -5.63 -6.18 -2.48
N LEU A 249 -6.62 -5.58 -1.83
CA LEU A 249 -7.27 -6.17 -0.65
C LEU A 249 -8.25 -7.29 -1.01
N GLU A 250 -8.84 -7.26 -2.20
CA GLU A 250 -9.78 -8.28 -2.66
C GLU A 250 -9.18 -9.70 -2.68
N PRO A 251 -8.04 -9.98 -3.36
CA PRO A 251 -7.42 -11.31 -3.34
C PRO A 251 -7.02 -11.78 -1.94
N LEU A 252 -6.63 -10.86 -1.05
CA LEU A 252 -6.31 -11.19 0.34
C LEU A 252 -7.56 -11.62 1.10
N ALA A 253 -8.66 -10.87 0.97
CA ALA A 253 -9.93 -11.21 1.60
C ALA A 253 -10.49 -12.56 1.11
N VAL A 254 -10.40 -12.81 -0.20
CA VAL A 254 -10.82 -14.08 -0.81
C VAL A 254 -9.95 -15.24 -0.34
N ALA A 255 -8.62 -15.07 -0.30
CA ALA A 255 -7.72 -16.12 0.19
C ALA A 255 -7.96 -16.44 1.67
N LEU A 256 -8.22 -15.41 2.49
CA LEU A 256 -8.51 -15.58 3.91
C LEU A 256 -9.86 -16.28 4.16
N ALA A 257 -10.82 -16.22 3.23
CA ALA A 257 -12.09 -16.95 3.35
C ALA A 257 -11.89 -18.49 3.32
N GLY A 258 -10.72 -18.96 2.85
CA GLY A 258 -10.32 -20.36 2.91
C GLY A 258 -11.34 -21.29 2.26
N ASP A 259 -11.75 -22.32 3.00
CA ASP A 259 -12.70 -23.34 2.51
C ASP A 259 -14.18 -22.89 2.56
N ASN A 260 -14.46 -21.60 2.75
CA ASN A 260 -15.82 -21.04 2.72
C ASN A 260 -16.08 -20.32 1.37
N PRO A 261 -16.57 -21.04 0.35
CA PRO A 261 -16.77 -20.47 -0.99
C PRO A 261 -17.87 -19.39 -1.03
N ASP A 262 -18.93 -19.54 -0.23
CA ASP A 262 -20.02 -18.56 -0.17
C ASP A 262 -19.51 -17.22 0.39
N LEU A 263 -18.70 -17.28 1.46
CA LEU A 263 -18.06 -16.08 2.02
C LEU A 263 -17.09 -15.44 1.01
N ALA A 264 -16.30 -16.24 0.31
CA ALA A 264 -15.38 -15.76 -0.72
C ALA A 264 -16.11 -15.06 -1.87
N GLU A 265 -17.21 -15.66 -2.38
CA GLU A 265 -18.04 -15.08 -3.44
C GLU A 265 -18.68 -13.76 -3.00
N ASP A 266 -19.23 -13.72 -1.81
CA ASP A 266 -19.86 -12.50 -1.28
C ASP A 266 -18.84 -11.36 -1.06
N LEU A 267 -17.63 -11.67 -0.57
CA LEU A 267 -16.54 -10.69 -0.46
C LEU A 267 -16.15 -10.16 -1.84
N HIS A 268 -15.94 -11.06 -2.81
CA HIS A 268 -15.66 -10.70 -4.20
C HIS A 268 -16.73 -9.75 -4.77
N ASN A 269 -18.01 -10.09 -4.59
CA ASN A 269 -19.13 -9.26 -5.03
C ASN A 269 -19.14 -7.87 -4.37
N GLY A 270 -18.80 -7.78 -3.08
CA GLY A 270 -18.66 -6.52 -2.37
C GLY A 270 -17.54 -5.63 -2.94
N PHE A 271 -16.36 -6.21 -3.19
CA PHE A 271 -15.24 -5.50 -3.83
C PHE A 271 -15.57 -5.08 -5.27
N ALA A 272 -16.19 -5.96 -6.07
CA ALA A 272 -16.63 -5.64 -7.43
C ALA A 272 -17.62 -4.48 -7.46
N LYS A 273 -18.56 -4.41 -6.50
CA LYS A 273 -19.49 -3.29 -6.35
C LYS A 273 -18.76 -1.98 -6.02
N ALA A 274 -17.78 -2.00 -5.12
CA ALA A 274 -16.97 -0.84 -4.77
C ALA A 274 -16.14 -0.34 -5.96
N LEU A 275 -15.46 -1.25 -6.67
CA LEU A 275 -14.69 -0.94 -7.88
C LEU A 275 -15.58 -0.39 -9.00
N ALA A 276 -16.79 -0.90 -9.18
CA ALA A 276 -17.75 -0.34 -10.12
C ALA A 276 -18.18 1.08 -9.72
N SER A 277 -18.24 1.40 -8.43
CA SER A 277 -18.48 2.77 -7.96
C SER A 277 -17.29 3.69 -8.23
N VAL A 278 -16.06 3.22 -7.99
CA VAL A 278 -14.81 3.93 -8.36
C VAL A 278 -14.80 4.28 -9.84
N ALA A 279 -15.08 3.32 -10.73
CA ALA A 279 -15.08 3.55 -12.18
C ALA A 279 -16.12 4.56 -12.68
N ARG A 280 -17.16 4.84 -11.87
CA ARG A 280 -18.20 5.85 -12.17
C ARG A 280 -17.91 7.22 -11.56
N LEU A 281 -16.89 7.33 -10.71
CA LEU A 281 -16.47 8.61 -10.14
C LEU A 281 -15.56 9.33 -11.13
N ASP A 282 -16.08 10.39 -11.75
CA ASP A 282 -15.31 11.32 -12.58
C ASP A 282 -14.72 12.45 -11.71
N ASP A 283 -13.91 12.07 -10.72
CA ASP A 283 -13.31 12.99 -9.75
C ASP A 283 -11.96 12.46 -9.20
N PRO A 284 -10.87 12.59 -9.98
CA PRO A 284 -9.59 11.93 -9.67
C PRO A 284 -8.92 12.41 -8.37
N VAL A 285 -9.28 13.61 -7.89
CA VAL A 285 -8.68 14.25 -6.70
C VAL A 285 -9.70 14.58 -5.61
N PHE A 286 -10.92 14.08 -5.74
CA PHE A 286 -12.03 14.38 -4.84
C PHE A 286 -12.30 15.89 -4.68
N ALA A 287 -12.16 16.67 -5.75
CA ALA A 287 -12.46 18.11 -5.74
C ALA A 287 -13.95 18.38 -5.53
N GLY A 288 -14.81 17.45 -5.95
CA GLY A 288 -16.26 17.53 -5.88
C GLY A 288 -16.87 17.23 -4.51
N VAL A 289 -16.09 16.91 -3.48
CA VAL A 289 -16.59 16.65 -2.11
C VAL A 289 -17.38 17.81 -1.50
N ALA A 290 -17.24 19.02 -2.02
CA ALA A 290 -18.04 20.19 -1.64
C ALA A 290 -19.40 20.29 -2.34
N ALA A 291 -19.59 19.57 -3.46
CA ALA A 291 -20.84 19.56 -4.23
C ALA A 291 -21.74 18.41 -3.75
N PRO A 292 -23.00 18.65 -3.33
CA PRO A 292 -23.85 17.63 -2.72
C PRO A 292 -23.96 16.33 -3.52
N ARG A 293 -24.12 16.43 -4.84
CA ARG A 293 -24.25 15.26 -5.72
C ARG A 293 -22.97 14.43 -5.83
N SER A 294 -21.80 15.08 -5.92
CA SER A 294 -20.52 14.37 -5.99
C SER A 294 -20.16 13.79 -4.63
N ARG A 295 -20.33 14.58 -3.56
CA ARG A 295 -20.19 14.15 -2.17
C ARG A 295 -20.97 12.87 -1.88
N PHE A 296 -22.26 12.83 -2.21
CA PHE A 296 -23.10 11.64 -1.99
C PHE A 296 -22.54 10.38 -2.66
N ARG A 297 -21.97 10.51 -3.87
CA ARG A 297 -21.35 9.36 -4.57
C ARG A 297 -20.08 8.88 -3.87
N ILE A 298 -19.28 9.81 -3.33
CA ILE A 298 -18.05 9.50 -2.59
C ILE A 298 -18.39 8.89 -1.22
N GLU A 299 -19.42 9.41 -0.52
CA GLU A 299 -19.94 8.83 0.73
C GLU A 299 -20.53 7.43 0.49
N ALA A 300 -21.23 7.22 -0.63
CA ALA A 300 -21.74 5.89 -1.00
C ALA A 300 -20.61 4.89 -1.27
N LEU A 301 -19.50 5.32 -1.89
CA LEU A 301 -18.30 4.49 -2.02
C LEU A 301 -17.68 4.20 -0.64
N GLN A 302 -17.53 5.21 0.21
CA GLN A 302 -17.00 5.03 1.57
C GLN A 302 -17.84 4.02 2.36
N GLN A 303 -19.18 4.11 2.27
CA GLN A 303 -20.08 3.16 2.91
C GLN A 303 -19.89 1.74 2.38
N GLN A 304 -19.73 1.54 1.07
CA GLN A 304 -19.46 0.21 0.50
C GLN A 304 -18.18 -0.42 1.07
N ILE A 305 -17.15 0.38 1.33
CA ILE A 305 -15.90 -0.09 1.95
C ILE A 305 -16.09 -0.38 3.44
N ASN A 306 -16.87 0.42 4.15
CA ASN A 306 -17.24 0.14 5.54
C ASN A 306 -18.07 -1.13 5.66
N ASP A 307 -19.00 -1.38 4.73
CA ASP A 307 -19.78 -2.62 4.70
C ASP A 307 -18.87 -3.84 4.50
N LEU A 308 -17.86 -3.74 3.62
CA LEU A 308 -16.81 -4.77 3.47
C LEU A 308 -16.04 -5.00 4.76
N ARG A 309 -15.67 -3.93 5.48
CA ARG A 309 -14.94 -4.02 6.76
C ARG A 309 -15.79 -4.70 7.83
N THR A 310 -17.03 -4.26 8.01
CA THR A 310 -17.98 -4.91 8.93
C THR A 310 -18.16 -6.38 8.59
N ARG A 311 -18.25 -6.72 7.30
CA ARG A 311 -18.37 -8.11 6.88
C ARG A 311 -17.12 -8.96 7.17
N ALA A 312 -15.93 -8.39 6.94
CA ALA A 312 -14.69 -9.05 7.32
C ALA A 312 -14.66 -9.30 8.84
N GLU A 313 -15.10 -8.35 9.65
CA GLU A 313 -15.18 -8.50 11.11
C GLU A 313 -16.22 -9.53 11.57
N THR A 314 -17.43 -9.56 10.97
CA THR A 314 -18.53 -10.42 11.43
C THR A 314 -18.47 -11.85 10.89
N ASP A 315 -17.92 -12.04 9.69
CA ASP A 315 -18.01 -13.31 8.97
C ASP A 315 -16.63 -13.96 8.82
N LEU A 316 -15.61 -13.17 8.44
CA LEU A 316 -14.26 -13.68 8.16
C LEU A 316 -13.45 -13.93 9.44
N GLY A 317 -13.48 -13.01 10.41
CA GLY A 317 -12.80 -13.18 11.70
C GLY A 317 -13.18 -14.48 12.41
N PRO A 318 -14.49 -14.76 12.61
CA PRO A 318 -14.95 -16.02 13.19
C PRO A 318 -14.59 -17.26 12.36
N ALA A 319 -14.66 -17.18 11.02
CA ALA A 319 -14.28 -18.29 10.14
C ALA A 319 -12.78 -18.64 10.26
N LEU A 320 -11.93 -17.66 10.58
CA LEU A 320 -10.51 -17.85 10.84
C LEU A 320 -10.20 -18.31 12.28
N GLY A 321 -11.20 -18.38 13.16
CA GLY A 321 -10.99 -18.65 14.59
C GLY A 321 -10.31 -17.48 15.33
N VAL A 322 -10.40 -16.27 14.78
CA VAL A 322 -9.76 -15.06 15.32
C VAL A 322 -10.82 -14.26 16.08
N GLU A 323 -10.59 -14.00 17.38
CA GLU A 323 -11.42 -13.06 18.13
C GLU A 323 -11.20 -11.62 17.63
N PRO A 324 -12.23 -10.75 17.64
CA PRO A 324 -12.07 -9.35 17.27
C PRO A 324 -11.04 -8.68 18.20
N GLY A 325 -9.85 -8.44 17.68
CA GLY A 325 -8.72 -7.84 18.40
C GLY A 325 -8.28 -6.53 17.75
N PHE A 326 -7.85 -5.58 18.58
CA PHE A 326 -7.40 -4.22 18.25
C PHE A 326 -6.57 -4.12 16.96
N ASN A 327 -7.00 -3.30 16.01
CA ASN A 327 -6.17 -2.91 14.86
C ASN A 327 -5.09 -1.91 15.31
N SER A 328 -3.98 -1.80 14.57
CA SER A 328 -2.87 -0.89 14.91
C SER A 328 -3.28 0.58 14.94
N LEU A 329 -4.42 0.91 14.34
CA LEU A 329 -4.99 2.25 14.32
C LEU A 329 -5.91 2.56 15.52
N ASP A 330 -6.28 1.56 16.32
CA ASP A 330 -7.16 1.74 17.48
C ASP A 330 -6.39 2.18 18.74
N GLY A 331 -5.05 2.20 18.67
CA GLY A 331 -4.14 2.53 19.76
C GLY A 331 -3.47 3.91 19.72
N ASP A 332 -3.81 4.75 18.73
CA ASP A 332 -3.27 6.12 18.56
C ASP A 332 -4.26 7.23 18.95
#